data_AF-A0A4R8L9I1-F1
#
_entry.id   AF-A0A4R8L9I1-F1
#
_cell.length_a   1.000
_cell.length_b   1.000
_cell.length_c   1.000
_cell.angle_alpha   90.00
_cell.angle_beta   90.00
_cell.angle_gamma   90.00
#
_symmetry.space_group_name_H-M   'P 1'
#
loop_
_entity.id
_entity.type
_entity.pdbx_description
1 polymer ?
#
loop_
_entity_poly.entity_id
_entity_poly.type
_entity_poly.pdbx_seq_one_letter_code
_entity_poly.pdbx_strand_id
1 'polypeptide(L)' 'MSITTIRHSDTDVQVEQTLYTFAAKSDADAFQRCVADTAVDHCCQQHPPASTRSAIPDEPIEDPDRGSTISPKVGGMPL' A
#
# COMPACT_ATOMS: atom_id res chain seq x y z
N MET A 1 -22.12 5.18 3.33
CA MET A 1 -20.68 5.43 3.52
C MET A 1 -20.20 6.20 2.31
N SER A 2 -19.56 7.34 2.49
CA SER A 2 -18.99 8.12 1.39
C SER A 2 -17.56 7.64 1.13
N ILE A 3 -17.34 6.93 0.03
CA ILE A 3 -16.01 6.52 -0.40
C ILE A 3 -15.27 7.77 -0.90
N THR A 4 -14.12 8.05 -0.30
CA THR A 4 -13.30 9.21 -0.69
C THR A 4 -12.29 8.79 -1.74
N THR A 5 -12.36 9.40 -2.92
CA THR A 5 -11.41 9.16 -4.02
C THR A 5 -10.62 10.42 -4.35
N ILE A 6 -9.31 10.28 -4.57
CA ILE A 6 -8.42 11.35 -4.97
C ILE A 6 -7.75 10.94 -6.29
N ARG A 7 -7.90 11.77 -7.32
CA ARG A 7 -7.22 11.58 -8.61
C ARG A 7 -5.82 12.18 -8.52
N HIS A 8 -4.78 11.34 -8.53
CA HIS A 8 -3.38 11.79 -8.54
C HIS A 8 -2.88 12.05 -9.97
N SER A 9 -3.27 11.18 -10.91
CA SER A 9 -2.91 11.27 -12.33
C SER A 9 -4.01 10.70 -13.23
N ASP A 10 -3.84 10.75 -14.56
CA ASP A 10 -4.75 10.11 -15.50
C ASP A 10 -4.93 8.61 -15.25
N THR A 11 -3.89 7.93 -14.75
CA THR A 11 -3.85 6.49 -14.45
C THR A 11 -3.86 6.14 -12.96
N ASP A 12 -3.82 7.13 -12.07
CA ASP A 12 -3.59 6.91 -10.64
C ASP A 12 -4.74 7.47 -9.82
N VAL A 13 -5.44 6.57 -9.13
CA VAL A 13 -6.62 6.86 -8.32
C VAL A 13 -6.37 6.35 -6.91
N GLN A 14 -6.35 7.25 -5.93
CA GLN A 14 -6.34 6.86 -4.53
C GLN A 14 -7.77 6.71 -4.04
N VAL A 15 -8.08 5.58 -3.41
CA VAL A 15 -9.32 5.37 -2.69
C VAL A 15 -8.97 5.19 -1.21
N GLU A 16 -9.51 6.06 -0.38
CA GLU A 16 -9.19 6.18 1.05
C GLU A 16 -7.67 6.31 1.29
N GLN A 17 -7.01 5.20 1.61
CA GLN A 17 -5.57 5.12 1.91
C GLN A 17 -4.83 4.15 0.98
N THR A 18 -5.41 3.79 -0.16
CA THR A 18 -4.81 2.88 -1.13
C THR A 18 -4.76 3.56 -2.50
N LEU A 19 -3.57 3.61 -3.08
CA LEU A 19 -3.36 4.09 -4.44
C LEU A 19 -3.45 2.94 -5.43
N TYR A 20 -4.34 3.08 -6.41
CA TYR A 20 -4.57 2.17 -7.50
C TYR A 20 -4.01 2.79 -8.79
N THR A 21 -3.07 2.09 -9.42
CA THR A 21 -2.47 2.49 -10.69
C THR A 21 -3.01 1.60 -11.80
N PHE A 22 -3.48 2.20 -12.88
CA PHE A 22 -4.07 1.52 -14.03
C PHE A 22 -3.17 1.65 -15.27
N ALA A 23 -3.30 0.71 -16.21
CA ALA A 23 -2.53 0.73 -17.44
C ALA A 23 -2.98 1.84 -18.41
N ALA A 24 -4.26 2.23 -18.36
CA ALA A 24 -4.83 3.26 -19.20
C ALA A 24 -5.77 4.19 -18.42
N LYS A 25 -5.89 5.42 -18.92
CA LYS A 25 -6.80 6.44 -18.39
C LYS A 25 -8.25 5.94 -18.35
N SER A 26 -8.69 5.26 -19.40
CA SER A 26 -10.07 4.75 -19.51
C SER A 26 -10.42 3.78 -18.38
N ASP A 27 -9.49 2.92 -17.96
CA ASP A 27 -9.67 2.01 -16.83
C ASP A 27 -9.76 2.76 -15.50
N ALA A 28 -8.88 3.75 -15.29
CA ALA A 28 -8.92 4.60 -14.10
C ALA A 28 -10.25 5.39 -13.98
N ASP A 29 -10.73 5.95 -15.09
CA ASP A 29 -12.01 6.65 -15.14
C ASP A 29 -13.22 5.72 -14.92
N ALA A 30 -13.17 4.49 -15.44
CA ALA A 30 -14.20 3.47 -15.21
C ALA A 30 -14.21 3.02 -13.74
N PHE A 31 -13.03 2.76 -13.17
CA PHE A 31 -12.89 2.42 -11.76
C PHE A 31 -13.41 3.54 -10.85
N GLN A 32 -13.03 4.80 -11.11
CA GLN A 32 -13.46 5.95 -10.30
C GLN A 32 -14.99 6.12 -10.33
N ARG A 33 -15.64 5.88 -11.47
CA ARG A 33 -17.12 5.85 -11.56
C ARG A 33 -17.71 4.68 -10.79
N CYS A 34 -17.12 3.50 -10.89
CA CYS A 34 -17.59 2.32 -10.18
C CYS A 34 -17.55 2.52 -8.66
N VAL A 35 -16.44 3.02 -8.11
CA VAL A 35 -16.29 3.21 -6.65
C VAL A 35 -17.15 4.36 -6.11
N ALA A 36 -17.65 5.24 -6.98
CA ALA A 36 -18.61 6.27 -6.60
C ALA A 36 -20.04 5.71 -6.42
N ASP A 37 -20.36 4.60 -7.08
CA ASP A 37 -21.68 3.96 -7.05
C ASP A 37 -21.71 2.72 -6.14
N THR A 38 -20.60 1.96 -6.07
CA THR A 38 -20.54 0.66 -5.42
C THR A 38 -19.27 0.48 -4.56
N ALA A 39 -19.09 -0.72 -3.99
CA ALA A 39 -17.92 -1.06 -3.18
C ALA A 39 -16.62 -1.22 -4.01
N VAL A 40 -15.49 -0.79 -3.43
CA VAL A 40 -14.15 -0.87 -4.02
C VAL A 40 -13.77 -2.29 -4.42
N ASP A 41 -14.07 -3.28 -3.58
CA ASP A 41 -13.74 -4.69 -3.83
C ASP A 41 -14.37 -5.20 -5.14
N HIS A 42 -15.65 -4.86 -5.38
CA HIS A 42 -16.34 -5.19 -6.61
C HIS A 42 -15.72 -4.47 -7.82
N CYS A 43 -15.35 -3.20 -7.66
CA CYS A 43 -14.70 -2.44 -8.73
C CYS A 43 -13.31 -2.98 -9.07
N CYS A 44 -12.54 -3.46 -8.09
CA CYS A 44 -11.25 -4.10 -8.32
C CYS A 44 -11.39 -5.42 -9.10
N GLN A 45 -12.49 -6.15 -8.90
CA GLN A 45 -12.77 -7.36 -9.66
C GLN A 45 -13.16 -7.06 -11.12
N GLN A 46 -13.93 -6.00 -11.36
CA GLN A 46 -14.39 -5.61 -12.70
C GLN A 46 -13.31 -4.85 -13.48
N HIS A 47 -12.54 -4.01 -12.79
CA HIS A 47 -11.49 -3.17 -13.34
C HIS A 47 -10.20 -3.41 -12.54
N PRO A 48 -9.46 -4.49 -12.84
CA PRO A 48 -8.28 -4.85 -12.09
C PRO A 48 -7.19 -3.77 -12.27
N PRO A 49 -6.71 -3.17 -11.17
CA PRO A 49 -5.58 -2.24 -11.22
C PRO A 49 -4.33 -2.98 -11.69
N ALA A 50 -3.46 -2.27 -12.41
CA ALA A 50 -2.15 -2.78 -12.80
C ALA A 50 -1.21 -2.89 -11.57
N SER A 51 -1.36 -1.99 -10.61
CA SER A 51 -0.64 -2.04 -9.33
C SER A 51 -1.44 -1.37 -8.22
N THR A 52 -1.24 -1.83 -6.99
CA THR A 52 -1.86 -1.28 -5.78
C THR A 52 -0.81 -1.04 -4.72
N ARG A 53 -0.78 0.15 -4.14
CA ARG A 53 0.09 0.46 -2.99
C ARG A 53 -0.68 1.17 -1.89
N SER A 54 -0.30 0.97 -0.64
CA SER A 54 -0.79 1.81 0.45
C SER A 54 -0.27 3.24 0.28
N ALA A 55 -1.18 4.22 0.38
CA ALA A 55 -0.87 5.64 0.39
C ALA A 55 -0.47 6.12 1.79
N ILE A 56 -0.66 5.29 2.83
CA ILE A 56 0.05 5.47 4.10
C ILE A 56 1.53 5.29 3.77
N PRO A 57 2.40 6.28 4.09
CA PRO A 57 3.82 5.99 4.09
C PRO A 57 3.99 4.75 4.94
N ASP A 58 4.68 3.75 4.39
CA ASP A 58 5.30 2.72 5.20
C ASP A 58 6.16 3.50 6.18
N GLU A 59 5.62 3.87 7.34
CA GLU A 59 6.42 4.01 8.52
C GLU A 59 7.16 2.68 8.50
N PRO A 60 8.48 2.67 8.25
CA PRO A 60 9.21 1.44 8.44
C PRO A 60 8.77 1.05 9.85
N ILE A 61 8.25 -0.16 9.98
CA ILE A 61 8.20 -0.77 11.30
C ILE A 61 9.66 -0.71 11.71
N GLU A 62 9.99 0.34 12.47
CA GLU A 62 11.23 0.50 13.17
C GLU A 62 11.14 -0.67 14.12
N ASP A 63 11.65 -1.79 13.64
CA ASP A 63 11.71 -3.06 14.33
C ASP A 63 12.22 -2.70 15.73
N PRO A 64 11.39 -2.80 16.78
CA PRO A 64 11.81 -2.40 18.11
C PRO A 64 12.77 -3.44 18.71
N ASP A 65 13.40 -4.31 17.91
CA ASP A 65 14.60 -5.05 18.30
C ASP A 65 15.86 -4.16 18.25
N ARG A 66 15.77 -3.01 18.93
CA ARG A 66 16.93 -2.35 19.50
C ARG A 66 16.81 -2.43 21.02
N GLY A 67 17.09 -3.62 21.55
CA GLY A 67 16.81 -3.96 22.94
C GLY A 67 17.82 -4.86 23.64
N SER A 68 19.10 -4.50 23.63
CA SER A 68 20.09 -4.80 24.69
C SER A 68 20.63 -6.24 24.89
N THR A 69 21.96 -6.31 24.79
CA THR A 69 22.87 -6.95 25.76
C THR A 69 22.71 -8.45 26.00
N ILE A 70 23.51 -9.28 25.31
CA ILE A 70 24.36 -10.28 25.99
C ILE A 70 25.66 -10.44 25.18
N SER A 71 26.78 -9.96 25.74
CA SER A 71 28.09 -10.56 25.44
C SER A 71 28.18 -11.87 26.20
N PRO A 72 28.38 -13.01 25.52
CA PRO A 72 29.17 -14.05 26.16
C PRO A 72 30.04 -14.78 25.13
N LYS A 73 31.35 -14.53 25.14
CA LYS A 73 32.32 -15.61 24.93
C LYS A 73 33.52 -15.41 25.84
N VAL A 74 33.39 -16.02 27.02
CA VAL A 74 34.50 -16.70 27.68
C VAL A 74 35.08 -17.75 26.71
N GLY A 75 36.36 -17.59 26.40
CA GLY A 75 37.22 -18.55 25.69
C GLY A 75 38.61 -17.94 25.81
N GLY A 76 39.42 -18.33 26.79
CA GLY A 76 40.07 -19.63 26.80
C GLY A 76 41.33 -19.54 25.95
N MET A 77 42.47 -19.33 26.60
CA MET A 77 43.87 -19.62 26.19
C MET A 77 44.02 -20.77 25.14
N PRO A 78 45.13 -20.93 24.38
CA PRO A 78 46.49 -20.40 24.59
C PRO A 78 47.24 -19.93 23.31
N LEU A 79 48.41 -19.30 23.46
CA LEU A 79 49.72 -19.65 22.86
C LEU A 79 50.80 -18.68 23.36
#